data_AF-A0A1Y4GFM7-F1
#
_entry.id   AF-A0A1Y4GFM7-F1
#
_cell.length_a   1.000
_cell.length_b   1.000
_cell.length_c   1.000
_cell.angle_alpha   90.00
_cell.angle_beta   90.00
_cell.angle_gamma   90.00
#
_symmetry.space_group_name_H-M   'P 1'
#
loop_
_entity.id
_entity.type
_entity.pdbx_description
1 polymer ?
#
loop_
_entity_poly.entity_id
_entity_poly.type
_entity_poly.pdbx_seq_one_letter_code
_entity_poly.pdbx_strand_id
1 'polypeptide(L)'
;MRADFLRAPPETVRYNNGDMPAKGDALMKRGVKLCNLILPIWLLWLVPTAWIFILPANFVIDLTVSALALRLSGVGGIGKVLKVSILRTWLCGFAADFAGTALMLSPLIISETALKNAPGCEWAGKLAYRLTVNPFGGALPLLWTFASVALAAFVIYRLNYKFCFRRAEMSDAQRGRVSLALAAFTAPWLFFLPASWLYGF
;
A
#
# COMPACT_ATOMS: atom_id res chain seq x y z
N MET A 1 -21.04 -39.40 75.10
CA MET A 1 -22.05 -38.49 74.54
C MET A 1 -21.56 -37.05 74.61
N ARG A 2 -20.87 -36.61 73.56
CA ARG A 2 -20.37 -35.26 73.22
C ARG A 2 -20.11 -35.35 71.70
N ALA A 3 -20.28 -34.38 70.82
CA ALA A 3 -20.89 -33.05 70.81
C ALA A 3 -20.85 -32.67 69.31
N ASP A 4 -21.99 -32.69 68.61
CA ASP A 4 -22.04 -32.31 67.18
C ASP A 4 -22.32 -30.81 67.05
N PHE A 5 -21.26 -30.02 66.96
CA PHE A 5 -21.31 -28.66 66.46
C PHE A 5 -20.13 -28.45 65.50
N LEU A 6 -20.44 -27.77 64.39
CA LEU A 6 -19.54 -27.29 63.32
C LEU A 6 -19.30 -28.27 62.16
N ARG A 7 -20.21 -28.25 61.18
CA ARG A 7 -19.88 -28.63 59.79
C ARG A 7 -18.76 -27.73 59.30
N ALA A 8 -17.59 -28.30 59.04
CA ALA A 8 -16.58 -27.70 58.19
C ALA A 8 -17.06 -27.67 56.72
N PRO A 9 -16.73 -26.65 55.91
CA PRO A 9 -17.03 -26.63 54.49
C PRO A 9 -16.20 -27.69 53.73
N PRO A 10 -16.73 -28.26 52.63
CA PRO A 10 -16.05 -29.29 51.87
C PRO A 10 -14.76 -28.76 51.22
N GLU A 11 -13.88 -29.73 50.98
CA GLU A 11 -12.49 -29.66 50.58
C GLU A 11 -12.12 -28.56 49.57
N THR A 12 -10.90 -28.06 49.79
CA THR A 12 -10.07 -27.27 48.89
C THR A 12 -10.33 -27.55 47.40
N VAL A 13 -10.88 -26.56 46.70
CA VAL A 13 -10.83 -26.50 45.23
C VAL A 13 -9.36 -26.41 44.83
N ARG A 14 -8.77 -27.53 44.39
CA ARG A 14 -7.49 -27.52 43.69
C ARG A 14 -7.72 -26.80 42.36
N TYR A 15 -7.24 -25.57 42.26
CA TYR A 15 -7.08 -24.92 40.96
C TYR A 15 -6.03 -25.70 40.15
N ASN A 16 -6.46 -26.40 39.11
CA ASN A 16 -5.56 -26.95 38.12
C ASN A 16 -4.83 -25.79 37.43
N ASN A 17 -3.50 -25.83 37.41
CA ASN A 17 -2.64 -24.97 36.60
C ASN A 17 -2.78 -25.33 35.11
N GLY A 18 -3.97 -25.14 34.54
CA GLY A 18 -4.28 -25.52 33.15
C GLY A 18 -5.13 -24.49 32.38
N ASP A 19 -5.87 -23.62 33.05
CA ASP A 19 -6.91 -22.82 32.38
C ASP A 19 -6.63 -21.31 32.38
N MET A 20 -5.40 -20.92 32.04
CA MET A 20 -5.16 -19.58 31.48
C MET A 20 -4.68 -19.73 30.05
N PRO A 21 -5.47 -19.34 29.01
CA PRO A 21 -4.93 -19.20 27.68
C PRO A 21 -3.86 -18.11 27.73
N ALA A 22 -2.60 -18.56 27.66
CA ALA A 22 -1.44 -17.71 27.74
C ALA A 22 -1.50 -16.66 26.63
N LYS A 23 -1.67 -15.39 27.03
CA LYS A 23 -1.45 -14.21 26.18
C LYS A 23 -0.14 -14.32 25.39
N GLY A 24 0.86 -15.03 25.93
CA GLY A 24 2.15 -15.32 25.29
C GLY A 24 2.06 -16.19 24.03
N ASP A 25 1.21 -17.22 24.00
CA ASP A 25 1.09 -18.13 22.85
C ASP A 25 0.37 -17.46 21.66
N ALA A 26 -0.58 -16.58 21.97
CA ALA A 26 -1.24 -15.74 20.96
C ALA A 26 -0.30 -14.69 20.37
N LEU A 27 0.61 -14.12 21.18
CA LEU A 27 1.62 -13.16 20.74
C LEU A 27 2.71 -13.81 19.88
N MET A 28 3.23 -14.99 20.28
CA MET A 28 4.20 -15.73 19.48
C MET A 28 3.62 -16.15 18.12
N LYS A 29 2.38 -16.64 18.07
CA LYS A 29 1.72 -17.00 16.79
C LYS A 29 1.51 -15.81 15.85
N ARG A 30 1.35 -14.59 16.36
CA ARG A 30 1.24 -13.36 15.53
C ARG A 30 2.59 -12.92 14.98
N GLY A 31 3.65 -12.95 15.80
CA GLY A 31 5.01 -12.60 15.35
C GLY A 31 5.55 -13.54 14.26
N VAL A 32 5.26 -14.83 14.36
CA VAL A 32 5.71 -15.85 13.39
C VAL A 32 4.99 -15.73 12.04
N LYS A 33 3.74 -15.24 12.00
CA LYS A 33 2.98 -15.08 10.75
C LYS A 33 3.44 -13.92 9.87
N LEU A 34 3.92 -12.82 10.47
CA LEU A 34 4.49 -11.69 9.73
C LEU A 34 5.83 -12.06 9.09
N CYS A 35 6.64 -12.88 9.76
CA CYS A 35 7.95 -13.30 9.25
C CYS A 35 7.84 -14.28 8.07
N ASN A 36 6.71 -15.00 7.94
CA ASN A 36 6.41 -15.87 6.80
C ASN A 36 5.65 -15.18 5.67
N LEU A 37 5.33 -13.88 5.79
CA LEU A 37 4.71 -13.14 4.72
C LEU A 37 5.78 -12.82 3.68
N ILE A 38 5.67 -13.39 2.48
CA ILE A 38 6.46 -12.97 1.32
C ILE A 38 6.12 -11.49 1.09
N LEU A 39 7.02 -10.59 1.48
CA LEU A 39 6.82 -9.15 1.31
C LEU A 39 7.02 -8.81 -0.17
N PRO A 40 6.04 -8.15 -0.82
CA PRO A 40 6.21 -7.68 -2.18
C PRO A 40 7.33 -6.66 -2.26
N ILE A 41 8.11 -6.68 -3.34
CA ILE A 41 9.22 -5.73 -3.51
C ILE A 41 8.74 -4.27 -3.57
N TRP A 42 7.53 -4.04 -4.09
CA TRP A 42 6.93 -2.72 -4.09
C TRP A 42 6.56 -2.25 -2.67
N LEU A 43 6.68 -3.06 -1.62
CA LEU A 43 6.50 -2.61 -0.23
C LEU A 43 7.79 -2.00 0.37
N LEU A 44 8.95 -2.13 -0.29
CA LEU A 44 10.22 -1.59 0.22
C LEU A 44 10.19 -0.06 0.40
N TRP A 45 9.33 0.67 -0.32
CA TRP A 45 9.21 2.10 -0.12
C TRP A 45 8.57 2.47 1.24
N LEU A 46 8.03 1.53 2.03
CA LEU A 46 7.64 1.79 3.43
C LEU A 46 8.84 1.76 4.40
N VAL A 47 10.00 1.27 3.97
CA VAL A 47 11.21 1.20 4.79
C VAL A 47 11.95 2.54 4.70
N PRO A 48 12.14 3.29 5.82
CA PRO A 48 12.76 4.61 5.79
C PRO A 48 14.16 4.62 5.17
N THR A 49 14.93 3.56 5.35
CA THR A 49 16.28 3.44 4.76
C THR A 49 16.26 3.38 3.23
N ALA A 50 15.21 2.79 2.63
CA ALA A 50 15.07 2.71 1.18
C ALA A 50 14.77 4.09 0.55
N TRP A 51 14.26 5.05 1.32
CA TRP A 51 13.92 6.40 0.84
C TRP A 51 15.14 7.15 0.31
N ILE A 52 16.33 6.87 0.83
CA ILE A 52 17.60 7.48 0.39
C ILE A 52 17.81 7.24 -1.12
N PHE A 53 17.34 6.11 -1.64
CA PHE A 53 17.48 5.77 -3.06
C PHE A 53 16.17 5.98 -3.84
N ILE A 54 15.03 5.61 -3.27
CA ILE A 54 13.73 5.67 -3.95
C ILE A 54 13.28 7.11 -4.19
N LEU A 55 13.42 8.00 -3.19
CA LEU A 55 12.96 9.39 -3.33
C LEU A 55 13.72 10.15 -4.42
N PRO A 56 15.08 10.11 -4.49
CA PRO A 56 15.81 10.75 -5.58
C PRO A 56 15.56 10.11 -6.94
N ALA A 57 15.49 8.77 -7.02
CA ALA A 57 15.20 8.09 -8.27
C ALA A 57 13.82 8.49 -8.83
N ASN A 58 12.79 8.54 -7.97
CA ASN A 58 11.46 8.98 -8.39
C ASN A 58 11.46 10.45 -8.83
N PHE A 59 12.19 11.31 -8.13
CA PHE A 59 12.35 12.73 -8.53
C PHE A 59 12.96 12.88 -9.94
N VAL A 60 13.97 12.07 -10.27
CA VAL A 60 14.60 12.07 -11.60
C VAL A 60 13.61 11.61 -12.67
N ILE A 61 12.80 10.59 -12.39
CA ILE A 61 11.75 10.11 -13.29
C ILE A 61 10.71 11.20 -13.52
N ASP A 62 10.17 11.81 -12.45
CA ASP A 62 9.20 12.89 -12.54
C ASP A 62 9.72 14.08 -13.34
N LEU A 63 10.99 14.46 -13.13
CA LEU A 63 11.65 15.53 -13.88
C LEU A 63 11.77 15.18 -15.36
N THR A 64 12.21 13.96 -15.67
CA THR A 64 12.42 13.49 -17.04
C THR A 64 11.10 13.42 -17.80
N VAL A 65 10.09 12.79 -17.19
CA VAL A 65 8.74 12.67 -17.77
C VAL A 65 8.10 14.04 -17.94
N SER A 66 8.18 14.92 -16.92
CA SER A 66 7.64 16.28 -17.03
C SER A 66 8.32 17.07 -18.14
N ALA A 67 9.66 17.04 -18.22
CA ALA A 67 10.41 17.75 -19.25
C ALA A 67 10.06 17.26 -20.65
N LEU A 68 10.00 15.94 -20.84
CA LEU A 68 9.63 15.34 -22.12
C LEU A 68 8.18 15.66 -22.49
N ALA A 69 7.24 15.51 -21.55
CA ALA A 69 5.83 15.81 -21.77
C ALA A 69 5.59 17.28 -22.12
N LEU A 70 6.28 18.20 -21.47
CA LEU A 70 6.24 19.64 -21.79
C LEU A 70 6.79 19.93 -23.19
N ARG A 71 7.92 19.29 -23.56
CA ARG A 71 8.53 19.42 -24.89
C ARG A 71 7.62 18.89 -25.98
N LEU A 72 7.05 17.69 -25.81
CA LEU A 72 6.12 17.08 -26.75
C LEU A 72 4.79 17.86 -26.85
N SER A 73 4.40 18.57 -25.79
CA SER A 73 3.20 19.41 -25.78
C SER A 73 3.43 20.81 -26.38
N GLY A 74 4.67 21.14 -26.79
CA GLY A 74 5.03 22.43 -27.36
C GLY A 74 4.95 23.60 -26.36
N VAL A 75 5.17 23.33 -25.07
CA VAL A 75 5.14 24.37 -24.04
C VAL A 75 6.41 25.21 -24.11
N GLY A 76 6.26 26.54 -24.29
CA GLY A 76 7.37 27.48 -24.20
C GLY A 76 7.88 27.64 -22.78
N GLY A 77 9.16 28.00 -22.60
CA GLY A 77 9.69 28.29 -21.27
C GLY A 77 9.69 27.09 -20.32
N ILE A 78 9.93 25.87 -20.83
CA ILE A 78 9.92 24.60 -20.08
C ILE A 78 10.64 24.71 -18.72
N GLY A 79 11.83 25.33 -18.69
CA GLY A 79 12.59 25.50 -17.45
C GLY A 79 11.87 26.34 -16.38
N LYS A 80 11.11 27.37 -16.77
CA LYS A 80 10.29 28.17 -15.82
C LYS A 80 9.13 27.33 -15.29
N VAL A 81 8.44 26.61 -16.17
CA VAL A 81 7.34 25.72 -15.79
C VAL A 81 7.80 24.64 -14.83
N LEU A 82 8.91 23.96 -15.14
CA LEU A 82 9.49 22.93 -14.28
C LEU A 82 9.87 23.48 -12.91
N LYS A 83 10.57 24.63 -12.83
CA LYS A 83 10.94 25.24 -11.53
C LYS A 83 9.72 25.51 -10.63
N VAL A 84 8.59 25.90 -11.20
CA VAL A 84 7.37 26.24 -10.44
C VAL A 84 6.57 25.00 -10.05
N SER A 85 6.62 23.93 -10.85
CA SER A 85 5.73 22.77 -10.72
C SER A 85 6.41 21.50 -10.22
N ILE A 86 7.70 21.27 -10.46
CA ILE A 86 8.34 19.96 -10.29
C ILE A 86 8.25 19.42 -8.86
N LEU A 87 8.51 20.27 -7.86
CA LEU A 87 8.44 19.85 -6.46
C LEU A 87 7.01 19.47 -6.04
N ARG A 88 6.00 20.15 -6.62
CA ARG A 88 4.59 19.83 -6.39
C ARG A 88 4.19 18.54 -7.11
N THR A 89 4.62 18.38 -8.36
CA THR A 89 4.38 17.16 -9.15
C THR A 89 4.94 15.94 -8.44
N TRP A 90 6.17 16.03 -7.95
CA TRP A 90 6.81 14.98 -7.15
C TRP A 90 6.04 14.66 -5.87
N LEU A 91 5.70 15.67 -5.06
CA LEU A 91 4.94 15.46 -3.82
C LEU A 91 3.53 14.90 -4.07
N CYS A 92 2.86 15.35 -5.13
CA CYS A 92 1.56 14.84 -5.54
C CYS A 92 1.65 13.40 -6.08
N GLY A 93 2.75 13.04 -6.72
CA GLY A 93 3.07 11.65 -7.10
C GLY A 93 3.08 10.75 -5.87
N PHE A 94 3.82 11.13 -4.82
CA PHE A 94 3.80 10.39 -3.54
C PHE A 94 2.41 10.27 -2.95
N ALA A 95 1.64 11.36 -2.90
CA ALA A 95 0.28 11.33 -2.39
C ALA A 95 -0.62 10.35 -3.16
N ALA A 96 -0.42 10.23 -4.49
CA ALA A 96 -1.14 9.28 -5.32
C ALA A 96 -0.68 7.83 -5.09
N ASP A 97 0.62 7.61 -4.90
CA ASP A 97 1.17 6.29 -4.55
C ASP A 97 0.62 5.77 -3.23
N PHE A 98 0.41 6.66 -2.24
CA PHE A 98 -0.30 6.30 -1.00
C PHE A 98 -1.74 5.83 -1.28
N ALA A 99 -2.47 6.51 -2.16
CA ALA A 99 -3.84 6.11 -2.51
C ALA A 99 -3.87 4.74 -3.22
N GLY A 100 -2.98 4.52 -4.18
CA GLY A 100 -2.82 3.23 -4.86
C GLY A 100 -2.44 2.13 -3.88
N THR A 101 -1.46 2.38 -3.02
CA THR A 101 -0.97 1.43 -2.02
C THR A 101 -2.05 1.09 -0.99
N ALA A 102 -2.82 2.08 -0.53
CA ALA A 102 -3.92 1.86 0.41
C ALA A 102 -4.97 0.89 -0.19
N LEU A 103 -5.34 1.07 -1.46
CA LEU A 103 -6.24 0.15 -2.14
C LEU A 103 -5.60 -1.24 -2.31
N MET A 104 -4.34 -1.29 -2.74
CA MET A 104 -3.58 -2.54 -2.93
C MET A 104 -3.46 -3.36 -1.64
N LEU A 105 -3.23 -2.70 -0.50
CA LEU A 105 -3.09 -3.33 0.83
C LEU A 105 -4.41 -3.60 1.53
N SER A 106 -5.53 -3.03 1.08
CA SER A 106 -6.80 -3.17 1.79
C SER A 106 -7.26 -4.63 2.01
N PRO A 107 -7.04 -5.61 1.10
CA PRO A 107 -7.36 -7.02 1.40
C PRO A 107 -6.52 -7.59 2.56
N LEU A 108 -5.25 -7.18 2.67
CA LEU A 108 -4.38 -7.57 3.78
C LEU A 108 -4.85 -6.94 5.09
N ILE A 109 -5.18 -5.64 5.07
CA ILE A 109 -5.70 -4.93 6.24
C ILE A 109 -7.01 -5.56 6.74
N ILE A 110 -7.94 -5.90 5.83
CA ILE A 110 -9.19 -6.59 6.19
C ILE A 110 -8.89 -7.95 6.81
N SER A 111 -7.96 -8.72 6.23
CA SER A 111 -7.58 -10.06 6.70
C SER A 111 -6.93 -10.06 8.09
N GLU A 112 -6.17 -9.02 8.44
CA GLU A 112 -5.39 -8.97 9.69
C GLU A 112 -6.08 -8.19 10.82
N THR A 113 -7.22 -7.56 10.56
CA THR A 113 -7.96 -6.77 11.56
C THR A 113 -9.27 -7.44 11.98
N ALA A 114 -10.00 -6.82 12.93
CA ALA A 114 -11.31 -7.30 13.36
C ALA A 114 -12.34 -7.38 12.21
N LEU A 115 -12.09 -6.67 11.10
CA LEU A 115 -12.90 -6.71 9.88
C LEU A 115 -12.99 -8.12 9.26
N LYS A 116 -11.99 -8.99 9.50
CA LYS A 116 -12.01 -10.38 9.02
C LYS A 116 -13.28 -11.14 9.43
N ASN A 117 -13.82 -10.86 10.61
CA ASN A 117 -15.00 -11.56 11.15
C ASN A 117 -16.33 -10.98 10.64
N ALA A 118 -16.29 -9.89 9.87
CA ALA A 118 -17.50 -9.33 9.28
C ALA A 118 -18.03 -10.25 8.16
N PRO A 119 -19.36 -10.44 8.07
CA PRO A 119 -19.95 -11.24 6.99
C PRO A 119 -19.48 -10.77 5.62
N GLY A 120 -19.06 -11.72 4.77
CA GLY A 120 -18.58 -11.43 3.41
C GLY A 120 -17.14 -10.96 3.29
N CYS A 121 -16.31 -10.98 4.35
CA CYS A 121 -14.88 -10.61 4.28
C CYS A 121 -13.90 -11.78 4.03
N GLU A 122 -14.42 -13.00 3.82
CA GLU A 122 -13.60 -14.21 3.65
C GLU A 122 -12.69 -14.17 2.41
N TRP A 123 -13.07 -13.40 1.39
CA TRP A 123 -12.28 -13.21 0.15
C TRP A 123 -10.95 -12.50 0.41
N ALA A 124 -10.88 -11.66 1.45
CA ALA A 124 -9.78 -10.72 1.67
C ALA A 124 -8.45 -11.45 1.93
N GLY A 125 -8.45 -12.48 2.77
CA GLY A 125 -7.23 -13.25 3.06
C GLY A 125 -6.71 -14.02 1.83
N LYS A 126 -7.61 -14.62 1.06
CA LYS A 126 -7.25 -15.35 -0.18
C LYS A 126 -6.73 -14.40 -1.24
N LEU A 127 -7.32 -13.21 -1.37
CA LEU A 127 -6.84 -12.19 -2.30
C LEU A 127 -5.50 -11.60 -1.87
N ALA A 128 -5.34 -11.27 -0.58
CA ALA A 128 -4.11 -10.75 0.00
C ALA A 128 -2.92 -11.67 -0.30
N TYR A 129 -3.06 -12.96 -0.01
CA TYR A 129 -2.02 -13.96 -0.31
C TYR A 129 -1.64 -14.01 -1.80
N ARG A 130 -2.63 -13.95 -2.70
CA ARG A 130 -2.36 -13.97 -4.14
C ARG A 130 -1.67 -12.71 -4.63
N LEU A 131 -2.10 -11.54 -4.13
CA LEU A 131 -1.48 -10.25 -4.45
C LEU A 131 -0.03 -10.18 -3.99
N THR A 132 0.32 -10.80 -2.86
CA THR A 132 1.70 -10.78 -2.36
C THR A 132 2.63 -11.73 -3.10
N VAL A 133 2.11 -12.85 -3.60
CA VAL A 133 2.90 -13.85 -4.33
C VAL A 133 3.01 -13.52 -5.82
N ASN A 134 1.87 -13.39 -6.50
CA ASN A 134 1.82 -13.16 -7.94
C ASN A 134 0.47 -12.53 -8.37
N PRO A 135 0.44 -11.22 -8.72
CA PRO A 135 -0.78 -10.56 -9.18
C PRO A 135 -1.33 -11.14 -10.48
N PHE A 136 -0.51 -11.83 -11.29
CA PHE A 136 -0.93 -12.51 -12.51
C PHE A 136 -1.50 -13.92 -12.27
N GLY A 137 -1.47 -14.43 -11.03
CA GLY A 137 -1.94 -15.77 -10.67
C GLY A 137 -3.46 -15.97 -10.73
N GLY A 138 -4.22 -14.97 -11.19
CA GLY A 138 -5.65 -15.09 -11.43
C GLY A 138 -6.31 -13.77 -11.82
N ALA A 139 -7.55 -13.83 -12.33
CA ALA A 139 -8.27 -12.64 -12.78
C ALA A 139 -8.51 -11.62 -11.67
N LEU A 140 -8.92 -12.06 -10.47
CA LEU A 140 -9.20 -11.16 -9.35
C LEU A 140 -7.97 -10.35 -8.85
N PRO A 141 -6.81 -10.97 -8.52
CA PRO A 141 -5.63 -10.18 -8.13
C PRO A 141 -5.12 -9.27 -9.24
N LEU A 142 -5.24 -9.70 -10.51
CA LEU A 142 -4.86 -8.87 -11.65
C LEU A 142 -5.75 -7.62 -11.75
N LEU A 143 -7.07 -7.80 -11.71
CA LEU A 143 -8.04 -6.70 -11.75
C LEU A 143 -7.89 -5.76 -10.56
N TRP A 144 -7.61 -6.30 -9.37
CA TRP A 144 -7.37 -5.49 -8.18
C TRP A 144 -6.11 -4.64 -8.32
N THR A 145 -5.02 -5.23 -8.80
CA THR A 145 -3.76 -4.53 -9.07
C THR A 145 -3.99 -3.42 -10.10
N PHE A 146 -4.73 -3.71 -11.18
CA PHE A 146 -5.11 -2.73 -12.19
C PHE A 146 -5.95 -1.59 -11.58
N ALA A 147 -6.90 -1.89 -10.70
CA ALA A 147 -7.71 -0.89 -10.02
C ALA A 147 -6.86 0.01 -9.12
N SER A 148 -5.88 -0.55 -8.39
CA SER A 148 -4.93 0.21 -7.57
C SER A 148 -4.06 1.15 -8.39
N VAL A 149 -3.50 0.67 -9.52
CA VAL A 149 -2.69 1.48 -10.42
C VAL A 149 -3.54 2.54 -11.12
N ALA A 150 -4.75 2.19 -11.57
CA ALA A 150 -5.68 3.14 -12.20
C ALA A 150 -6.13 4.23 -11.22
N LEU A 151 -6.36 3.89 -9.94
CA LEU A 151 -6.66 4.86 -8.91
C LEU A 151 -5.49 5.84 -8.71
N ALA A 152 -4.27 5.33 -8.57
CA ALA A 152 -3.08 6.18 -8.46
C ALA A 152 -2.93 7.08 -9.70
N ALA A 153 -3.01 6.54 -10.92
CA ALA A 153 -2.95 7.30 -12.16
C ALA A 153 -4.02 8.40 -12.24
N PHE A 154 -5.26 8.09 -11.84
CA PHE A 154 -6.35 9.06 -11.77
C PHE A 154 -6.02 10.21 -10.79
N VAL A 155 -5.51 9.89 -9.60
CA VAL A 155 -5.10 10.89 -8.61
C VAL A 155 -3.93 11.74 -9.14
N ILE A 156 -2.90 11.13 -9.74
CA ILE A 156 -1.77 11.82 -10.37
C ILE A 156 -2.28 12.80 -11.41
N TYR A 157 -3.15 12.35 -12.32
CA TYR A 157 -3.72 13.20 -13.37
C TYR A 157 -4.47 14.40 -12.76
N ARG A 158 -5.37 14.13 -11.82
CA ARG A 158 -6.23 15.17 -11.22
C ARG A 158 -5.42 16.18 -10.41
N LEU A 159 -4.41 15.75 -9.67
CA LEU A 159 -3.52 16.63 -8.89
C LEU A 159 -2.60 17.44 -9.81
N ASN A 160 -2.01 16.84 -10.83
CA ASN A 160 -1.16 17.56 -11.76
C ASN A 160 -1.95 18.62 -12.54
N TYR A 161 -3.12 18.24 -13.05
CA TYR A 161 -3.97 19.13 -13.83
C TYR A 161 -4.54 20.28 -12.98
N LYS A 162 -5.14 19.99 -11.81
CA LYS A 162 -5.81 21.04 -11.01
C LYS A 162 -4.90 21.79 -10.06
N PHE A 163 -3.78 21.22 -9.64
CA PHE A 163 -2.94 21.78 -8.58
C PHE A 163 -1.52 22.11 -9.05
N CYS A 164 -0.77 21.14 -9.58
CA CYS A 164 0.66 21.32 -9.89
C CYS A 164 0.89 22.33 -11.01
N PHE A 165 0.13 22.22 -12.10
CA PHE A 165 0.23 23.11 -13.26
C PHE A 165 -0.74 24.29 -13.23
N ARG A 166 -1.42 24.55 -12.11
CA ARG A 166 -2.37 25.67 -12.00
C ARG A 166 -1.72 27.03 -12.22
N ARG A 167 -0.47 27.18 -11.78
CA ARG A 167 0.30 28.44 -11.89
C ARG A 167 1.32 28.42 -13.03
N ALA A 168 1.29 27.40 -13.88
CA ALA A 168 2.22 27.29 -15.00
C ALA A 168 1.65 27.98 -16.24
N GLU A 169 2.51 28.65 -17.00
CA GLU A 169 2.17 29.29 -18.27
C GLU A 169 1.97 28.22 -19.36
N MET A 170 0.76 27.67 -19.45
CA MET A 170 0.38 26.68 -20.46
C MET A 170 -1.12 26.73 -20.76
N SER A 171 -1.50 26.34 -21.97
CA SER A 171 -2.90 26.19 -22.34
C SER A 171 -3.54 24.98 -21.67
N ASP A 172 -4.87 24.95 -21.64
CA ASP A 172 -5.58 23.85 -21.00
C ASP A 172 -5.33 22.48 -21.67
N ALA A 173 -5.27 22.48 -23.00
CA ALA A 173 -4.93 21.30 -23.78
C ALA A 173 -3.48 20.80 -23.53
N GLN A 174 -2.54 21.71 -23.26
CA GLN A 174 -1.17 21.34 -22.87
C GLN A 174 -1.16 20.75 -21.46
N ARG A 175 -1.85 21.39 -20.52
CA ARG A 175 -2.00 20.91 -19.14
C ARG A 175 -2.56 19.50 -19.08
N GLY A 176 -3.59 19.20 -19.86
CA GLY A 176 -4.20 17.88 -19.97
C GLY A 176 -3.21 16.84 -20.47
N ARG A 177 -2.53 17.12 -21.59
CA ARG A 177 -1.52 16.20 -22.17
C ARG A 177 -0.36 15.91 -21.23
N VAL A 178 0.19 16.94 -20.56
CA VAL A 178 1.30 16.78 -19.63
C VAL A 178 0.87 15.99 -18.39
N SER A 179 -0.31 16.30 -17.83
CA SER A 179 -0.83 15.59 -16.66
C SER A 179 -1.15 14.13 -16.98
N LEU A 180 -1.63 13.86 -18.20
CA LEU A 180 -1.91 12.49 -18.66
C LEU A 180 -0.62 11.70 -18.86
N ALA A 181 0.41 12.33 -19.46
CA ALA A 181 1.72 11.71 -19.61
C ALA A 181 2.32 11.33 -18.25
N LEU A 182 2.27 12.24 -17.26
CA LEU A 182 2.69 11.92 -15.90
C LEU A 182 1.90 10.75 -15.31
N ALA A 183 0.57 10.79 -15.37
CA ALA A 183 -0.28 9.70 -14.88
C ALA A 183 0.03 8.34 -15.55
N ALA A 184 0.41 8.32 -16.82
CA ALA A 184 0.77 7.10 -17.53
C ALA A 184 2.18 6.61 -17.20
N PHE A 185 3.17 7.50 -17.08
CA PHE A 185 4.56 7.08 -16.92
C PHE A 185 5.02 6.96 -15.46
N THR A 186 4.34 7.65 -14.53
CA THR A 186 4.74 7.68 -13.11
C THR A 186 3.74 6.99 -12.18
N ALA A 187 2.71 6.33 -12.72
CA ALA A 187 1.89 5.42 -11.94
C ALA A 187 2.74 4.27 -11.34
N PRO A 188 2.30 3.65 -10.23
CA PRO A 188 3.08 2.64 -9.52
C PRO A 188 3.05 1.28 -10.22
N TRP A 189 3.63 1.21 -11.42
CA TRP A 189 3.70 -0.01 -12.24
C TRP A 189 4.39 -1.18 -11.53
N LEU A 190 5.24 -0.88 -10.53
CA LEU A 190 5.85 -1.88 -9.66
C LEU A 190 4.85 -2.75 -8.90
N PHE A 191 3.58 -2.34 -8.75
CA PHE A 191 2.54 -3.19 -8.14
C PHE A 191 2.32 -4.49 -8.91
N PHE A 192 2.61 -4.51 -10.21
CA PHE A 192 2.51 -5.71 -11.02
C PHE A 192 3.71 -6.65 -10.85
N LEU A 193 4.81 -6.24 -10.22
CA LEU A 193 6.00 -7.06 -10.10
C LEU A 193 5.77 -8.19 -9.08
N PRO A 194 5.67 -9.47 -9.52
CA PRO A 194 5.41 -10.58 -8.62
C PRO A 194 6.63 -10.85 -7.75
N ALA A 195 6.39 -11.19 -6.48
CA ALA A 195 7.46 -11.60 -5.58
C ALA A 195 8.11 -12.91 -6.04
N SER A 196 7.35 -13.81 -6.68
CA SER A 196 7.87 -15.09 -7.16
C SER A 196 9.07 -14.95 -8.13
N TRP A 197 9.13 -13.87 -8.93
CA TRP A 197 10.26 -13.65 -9.85
C TRP A 197 11.57 -13.32 -9.13
N LEU A 198 11.49 -12.76 -7.93
CA LEU A 198 12.66 -12.32 -7.16
C LEU A 198 13.16 -13.40 -6.21
N TYR A 199 12.24 -14.19 -5.67
CA TYR A 199 12.57 -15.19 -4.66
C TYR A 199 12.59 -16.63 -5.20
N GLY A 200 12.15 -16.88 -6.44
CA GLY A 200 12.39 -18.12 -7.16
C GLY A 200 11.54 -19.33 -6.75
N PHE A 201 10.29 -19.11 -6.33
CA PHE A 201 9.32 -20.18 -6.00
C PHE A 201 8.09 -20.16 -6.90
#